data_AF-A0AAU5TNE8-F1
#
_entry.id   AF-A0AAU5TNE8-F1
#
_cell.length_a   1.000
_cell.length_b   1.000
_cell.length_c   1.000
_cell.angle_alpha   90.00
_cell.angle_beta   90.00
_cell.angle_gamma   90.00
#
_symmetry.space_group_name_H-M   'P 1'
#
loop_
_entity.id
_entity.type
_entity.pdbx_description
1 polymer ?
#
loop_
_entity_poly.entity_id
_entity_poly.type
_entity_poly.pdbx_seq_one_letter_code
_entity_poly.pdbx_strand_id
1 'polypeptide(L)'
;MRGEAFELPYGGHRGGLNGIPDPTGESMAAVPRSVPETFAFACGDCGHTWEATFQLMFFTDPLDASGLTTQEYVDEAGRAVRSPLADAVCPRCGSRRVSLERPE
;
A
#
# COMPACT_ATOMS: atom_id res chain seq x y z
N MET A 1 76.29 5.41 3.83
CA MET A 1 76.30 4.27 2.88
C MET A 1 76.70 3.04 3.70
N ARG A 2 75.81 2.19 4.20
CA ARG A 2 74.84 1.34 3.49
C ARG A 2 73.71 0.97 4.47
N GLY A 3 72.47 1.20 4.08
CA GLY A 3 71.28 0.86 4.86
C GLY A 3 71.00 -0.64 4.79
N GLU A 4 70.73 -1.20 5.95
CA GLU A 4 70.23 -2.55 6.19
C GLU A 4 68.81 -2.73 5.61
N ALA A 5 68.68 -3.72 4.72
CA ALA A 5 67.41 -4.14 4.15
C ALA A 5 66.67 -5.02 5.17
N PHE A 6 65.57 -4.49 5.68
CA PHE A 6 64.63 -5.17 6.55
C PHE A 6 63.74 -6.09 5.70
N GLU A 7 64.05 -7.38 5.67
CA GLU A 7 63.21 -8.40 5.03
C GLU A 7 62.00 -8.71 5.93
N LEU A 8 60.85 -8.16 5.56
CA LEU A 8 59.54 -8.62 6.06
C LEU A 8 58.98 -9.69 5.10
N PRO A 9 58.52 -10.85 5.58
CA PRO A 9 57.79 -11.79 4.76
C PRO A 9 56.38 -11.25 4.50
N TYR A 10 56.21 -10.49 3.41
CA TYR A 10 54.89 -10.20 2.87
C TYR A 10 54.30 -11.48 2.29
N GLY A 11 53.40 -12.08 3.07
CA GLY A 11 52.58 -13.20 2.67
C GLY A 11 51.65 -12.85 1.51
N GLY A 12 51.58 -13.78 0.57
CA GLY A 12 50.31 -14.30 0.04
C GLY A 12 49.37 -13.32 -0.65
N HIS A 13 49.59 -13.18 -1.96
CA HIS A 13 48.58 -13.19 -3.02
C HIS A 13 47.09 -13.17 -2.62
N ARG A 14 46.46 -12.02 -2.89
CA ARG A 14 45.22 -11.82 -3.68
C ARG A 14 44.23 -13.00 -3.72
N GLY A 15 43.16 -12.89 -2.95
CA GLY A 15 41.89 -13.59 -3.20
C GLY A 15 40.81 -13.09 -2.26
N GLY A 16 39.78 -12.41 -2.79
CA GLY A 16 38.59 -12.05 -2.01
C GLY A 16 38.01 -10.66 -2.23
N LEU A 17 37.99 -10.15 -3.46
CA LEU A 17 36.98 -9.13 -3.81
C LEU A 17 35.67 -9.87 -4.14
N ASN A 18 34.90 -10.20 -3.11
CA ASN A 18 33.45 -10.35 -3.22
C ASN A 18 32.83 -9.64 -2.01
N GLY A 19 33.16 -8.35 -1.89
CA GLY A 19 32.31 -7.41 -1.18
C GLY A 19 31.02 -7.33 -1.97
N ILE A 20 29.98 -7.94 -1.41
CA ILE A 20 28.60 -7.96 -1.88
C ILE A 20 28.23 -6.53 -2.34
N PRO A 21 27.81 -6.29 -3.60
CA PRO A 21 27.00 -5.12 -3.87
C PRO A 21 25.62 -5.42 -3.27
N ASP A 22 25.32 -4.88 -2.09
CA ASP A 22 23.92 -4.65 -1.73
C ASP A 22 23.66 -3.17 -2.04
N PRO A 23 23.16 -2.87 -3.25
CA PRO A 23 22.87 -1.51 -3.64
C PRO A 23 21.69 -1.04 -2.79
N THR A 24 21.87 0.09 -2.11
CA THR A 24 20.82 1.09 -1.86
C THR A 24 19.48 0.55 -1.35
N GLY A 25 19.16 0.81 -0.08
CA GLY A 25 18.22 1.87 0.31
C GLY A 25 17.02 2.19 -0.60
N GLU A 26 16.47 1.23 -1.33
CA GLU A 26 15.16 1.30 -1.93
C GLU A 26 14.24 0.66 -0.91
N SER A 27 13.67 1.50 -0.05
CA SER A 27 12.37 1.22 0.51
C SER A 27 11.52 0.76 -0.67
N MET A 28 11.32 -0.56 -0.80
CA MET A 28 10.17 -1.09 -1.49
C MET A 28 9.02 -0.39 -0.80
N ALA A 29 8.49 0.66 -1.42
CA ALA A 29 7.25 1.27 -0.98
C ALA A 29 6.30 0.09 -0.95
N ALA A 30 6.05 -0.43 0.26
CA ALA A 30 5.29 -1.63 0.44
C ALA A 30 4.00 -1.38 -0.32
N VAL A 31 3.74 -2.17 -1.36
CA VAL A 31 2.52 -1.98 -2.14
C VAL A 31 1.40 -2.11 -1.14
N PRO A 32 0.60 -1.04 -0.92
CA PRO A 32 -0.44 -1.07 0.10
C PRO A 32 -1.34 -2.24 -0.22
N ARG A 33 -1.59 -3.08 0.78
CA ARG A 33 -2.45 -4.24 0.60
C ARG A 33 -3.83 -3.72 0.19
N SER A 34 -4.38 -4.25 -0.90
CA SER A 34 -5.74 -3.95 -1.32
C SER A 34 -6.64 -5.18 -1.24
N VAL A 35 -7.91 -4.98 -0.88
CA VAL A 35 -8.94 -6.02 -0.88
C VAL A 35 -10.19 -5.46 -1.58
N PRO A 36 -10.75 -6.16 -2.58
CA PRO A 36 -12.04 -5.77 -3.16
C PRO A 36 -13.16 -6.04 -2.15
N GLU A 37 -14.05 -5.07 -1.94
CA GLU A 37 -15.26 -5.22 -1.13
C GLU A 37 -16.46 -4.69 -1.92
N THR A 38 -17.50 -5.51 -2.02
CA THR A 38 -18.74 -5.15 -2.71
C THR A 38 -19.78 -4.71 -1.69
N PHE A 39 -20.38 -3.55 -1.94
CA PHE A 39 -21.43 -3.00 -1.11
C PHE A 39 -22.74 -2.98 -1.88
N ALA A 40 -23.82 -3.42 -1.23
CA ALA A 40 -25.17 -3.28 -1.72
C ALA A 40 -25.80 -1.99 -1.18
N PHE A 41 -26.41 -1.22 -2.08
CA PHE A 41 -27.04 0.06 -1.78
C PHE A 41 -28.52 0.03 -2.14
N ALA A 42 -29.32 0.76 -1.36
CA ALA A 42 -30.71 1.03 -1.67
C ALA A 42 -30.99 2.54 -1.65
N CYS A 43 -31.69 3.03 -2.68
CA CYS A 43 -32.15 4.40 -2.73
C CYS A 43 -33.44 4.56 -1.93
N GLY A 44 -33.40 5.36 -0.86
CA GLY A 44 -34.58 5.71 -0.07
C GLY A 44 -35.54 6.70 -0.73
N ASP A 45 -35.29 7.10 -1.98
CA ASP A 45 -36.16 8.02 -2.74
C ASP A 45 -36.94 7.30 -3.84
N CYS A 46 -36.28 6.50 -4.68
CA CYS A 46 -36.92 5.78 -5.79
C CYS A 46 -36.97 4.25 -5.63
N GLY A 47 -36.40 3.71 -4.55
CA GLY A 47 -36.37 2.27 -4.25
C GLY A 47 -35.41 1.44 -5.11
N HIS A 48 -34.60 2.08 -5.95
CA HIS A 48 -33.61 1.35 -6.76
C HIS A 48 -32.47 0.82 -5.90
N THR A 49 -32.10 -0.44 -6.11
CA THR A 49 -30.94 -1.08 -5.49
C THR A 49 -29.83 -1.29 -6.52
N TRP A 50 -28.59 -1.20 -6.08
CA TRP A 50 -27.42 -1.49 -6.90
C TRP A 50 -26.25 -1.92 -6.03
N GLU A 51 -25.26 -2.56 -6.66
CA GLU A 51 -24.02 -2.96 -6.02
C GLU A 51 -22.87 -2.14 -6.62
N ALA A 52 -21.87 -1.84 -5.79
CA ALA A 52 -20.61 -1.28 -6.27
C ALA A 52 -19.43 -1.86 -5.48
N THR A 53 -18.35 -2.15 -6.20
CA THR A 53 -17.12 -2.69 -5.62
C THR A 53 -16.12 -1.56 -5.38
N PHE A 54 -15.51 -1.55 -4.20
CA PHE A 54 -14.46 -0.63 -3.82
C PHE A 54 -13.19 -1.42 -3.50
N GLN A 55 -12.03 -0.82 -3.74
CA GLN A 55 -10.76 -1.33 -3.24
C GLN A 55 -10.51 -0.72 -1.87
N LEU A 56 -10.40 -1.56 -0.85
CA LEU A 56 -9.95 -1.16 0.47
C LEU A 56 -8.43 -1.21 0.50
N MET A 57 -7.80 -0.05 0.59
CA MET A 57 -6.36 0.07 0.69
C MET A 57 -5.96 0.22 2.16
N PHE A 58 -5.04 -0.64 2.61
CA PHE A 58 -4.49 -0.62 3.95
C PHE A 58 -3.08 -0.04 3.90
N PHE A 59 -2.90 1.11 4.55
CA PHE A 59 -1.62 1.76 4.72
C PHE A 59 -1.14 1.53 6.15
N THR A 60 -0.10 0.70 6.29
CA THR A 60 0.64 0.59 7.54
C THR A 60 1.78 1.58 7.49
N ASP A 61 1.89 2.47 8.48
CA ASP A 61 3.09 3.28 8.64
C ASP A 61 4.21 2.38 9.21
N PRO A 62 5.30 2.13 8.46
CA PRO A 62 6.40 1.28 8.94
C PRO A 62 7.17 1.88 10.12
N LEU A 63 7.00 3.17 10.42
CA LEU A 63 7.58 3.83 11.59
C LEU A 63 6.63 3.83 12.79
N ASP A 64 5.37 3.47 12.58
CA ASP A 64 4.40 3.33 13.65
C ASP A 64 4.46 1.93 14.26
N ALA A 65 5.18 1.83 15.38
CA ALA A 65 5.30 0.60 16.15
C ALA A 65 3.97 0.11 16.74
N SER A 66 2.91 0.94 16.74
CA SER A 66 1.57 0.51 17.16
C SER A 66 0.86 -0.33 16.11
N GLY A 67 1.32 -0.28 14.85
CA GLY A 67 0.74 -1.03 13.74
C GLY A 67 -0.64 -0.54 13.32
N LEU A 68 -1.01 0.71 13.62
CA LEU A 68 -2.27 1.28 13.17
C LEU A 68 -2.29 1.34 11.64
N THR A 69 -3.33 0.73 11.05
CA THR A 69 -3.58 0.76 9.62
C THR A 69 -4.56 1.87 9.28
N THR A 70 -4.15 2.80 8.42
CA THR A 70 -5.08 3.74 7.81
C THR A 70 -5.79 3.02 6.66
N GLN A 71 -7.12 3.13 6.64
CA GLN A 71 -7.95 2.53 5.60
C GLN A 71 -8.48 3.62 4.66
N GLU A 72 -8.32 3.41 3.36
CA GLU A 72 -8.96 4.23 2.33
C GLU A 72 -9.82 3.35 1.42
N TYR A 73 -10.98 3.88 1.00
CA TYR A 73 -11.84 3.24 0.02
C TYR A 73 -11.63 3.89 -1.33
N VAL A 74 -11.37 3.10 -2.37
CA VAL A 74 -11.19 3.59 -3.74
C VAL A 74 -12.27 3.00 -4.63
N ASP A 75 -13.00 3.85 -5.34
CA ASP A 75 -14.05 3.41 -6.27
C ASP A 75 -13.47 2.81 -7.57
N GLU A 76 -14.34 2.24 -8.42
CA GLU A 76 -13.94 1.64 -9.69
C GLU A 76 -13.32 2.65 -10.68
N ALA A 77 -13.56 3.95 -10.49
CA ALA A 77 -12.94 5.02 -11.25
C ALA A 77 -11.58 5.45 -10.69
N GLY A 78 -11.13 4.82 -9.60
CA GLY A 78 -9.85 5.12 -8.94
C GLY A 78 -9.90 6.32 -7.98
N ARG A 79 -11.09 6.81 -7.61
CA ARG A 79 -11.23 7.94 -6.69
C ARG A 79 -11.28 7.46 -5.25
N ALA A 80 -10.43 8.05 -4.41
CA ALA A 80 -10.52 7.87 -2.96
C ALA A 80 -11.80 8.53 -2.43
N VAL A 81 -12.64 7.75 -1.77
CA VAL A 81 -13.87 8.18 -1.11
C VAL A 81 -13.71 8.06 0.40
N ARG A 82 -14.31 8.98 1.15
CA ARG A 82 -14.19 8.96 2.62
C ARG A 82 -15.03 7.85 3.25
N SER A 83 -16.13 7.51 2.60
CA SER A 83 -16.97 6.38 2.96
C SER A 83 -17.82 6.01 1.74
N PRO A 84 -17.93 4.72 1.38
CA PRO A 84 -18.77 4.26 0.28
C PRO A 84 -20.21 4.78 0.37
N LEU A 85 -20.77 4.87 1.58
CA LEU A 85 -22.12 5.38 1.80
C LEU A 85 -22.22 6.91 1.71
N ALA A 86 -21.25 7.64 2.26
CA ALA A 86 -21.31 9.10 2.29
C ALA A 86 -21.24 9.72 0.88
N ASP A 87 -20.55 9.04 -0.05
CA ASP A 87 -20.36 9.49 -1.43
C ASP A 87 -21.29 8.81 -2.44
N ALA A 88 -22.15 7.88 -1.98
CA ALA A 88 -23.10 7.19 -2.84
C ALA A 88 -24.17 8.12 -3.43
N VAL A 89 -24.40 7.99 -4.74
CA VAL A 89 -25.45 8.70 -5.49
C VAL A 89 -26.22 7.66 -6.28
N CYS A 90 -27.55 7.67 -6.17
CA CYS A 90 -28.38 6.73 -6.92
C CYS A 90 -28.19 6.95 -8.43
N PRO A 91 -27.78 5.93 -9.21
CA PRO A 91 -27.54 6.08 -10.65
C PRO A 91 -28.83 6.31 -11.45
N ARG A 92 -29.99 5.98 -10.86
CA ARG A 92 -31.29 6.10 -11.51
C ARG A 92 -31.93 7.48 -11.37
N CYS A 93 -31.87 8.09 -10.18
CA CYS A 93 -32.54 9.36 -9.90
C CYS A 93 -31.61 10.48 -9.38
N GLY A 94 -30.34 10.19 -9.14
CA GLY A 94 -29.36 11.17 -8.64
C GLY A 94 -29.50 11.51 -7.14
N SER A 95 -30.39 10.85 -6.41
CA SER A 95 -30.58 11.10 -4.97
C SER A 95 -29.40 10.60 -4.14
N ARG A 96 -29.02 11.39 -3.12
CA ARG A 96 -28.05 11.03 -2.07
C ARG A 96 -28.69 10.36 -0.85
N ARG A 97 -30.02 10.14 -0.86
CA ARG A 97 -30.71 9.35 0.17
C ARG A 97 -30.48 7.87 -0.12
N VAL A 98 -29.30 7.40 0.29
CA VAL A 98 -28.85 6.02 0.08
C VAL A 98 -28.64 5.36 1.44
N SER A 99 -28.93 4.07 1.53
CA SER A 99 -28.60 3.21 2.67
C SER A 99 -27.77 2.01 2.21
N LEU A 100 -26.85 1.56 3.05
CA LEU A 100 -26.17 0.27 2.86
C LEU A 100 -27.10 -0.85 3.30
N GLU A 101 -27.28 -1.82 2.43
CA GLU A 101 -27.79 -3.13 2.81
C GLU A 101 -26.55 -3.90 3.29
N ARG A 102 -26.53 -4.28 4.57
CA ARG A 102 -25.32 -4.72 5.31
C ARG A 102 -24.34 -5.54 4.44
N PRO A 103 -23.05 -5.18 4.40
CA PRO A 103 -22.02 -6.09 3.89
C PRO A 103 -21.96 -7.34 4.78
N GLU A 104 -21.77 -8.51 4.18
CA GLU A 104 -21.65 -9.82 4.86
C GLU A 104 -20.25 -10.07 5.43
#